data_AF-A0A927PKH4-F1
#
_entry.id   AF-A0A927PKH4-F1
#
_cell.length_a   1.000
_cell.length_b   1.000
_cell.length_c   1.000
_cell.angle_alpha   90.00
_cell.angle_beta   90.00
_cell.angle_gamma   90.00
#
_symmetry.space_group_name_H-M   'P 1'
#
loop_
_entity.id
_entity.type
_entity.pdbx_description
1 polymer ?
#
loop_
_entity_poly.entity_id
_entity_poly.type
_entity_poly.pdbx_seq_one_letter_code
_entity_poly.pdbx_strand_id
1 'polypeptide(L)'
;MKNIDYYIHSFTHLRRAPNNGGAPHKPVLLLSIIDAIEKGYVFDERIYITAELITLFKSNWNIWVKTSHIMNFTLPFYHLSNEPFWKLIVKSGMNIPLTNRNSIRSFQALIQSIEYAEIDKDLFFYLNRSIDREILRKTLIDKYFSNIEPSRLSNTDYLDLIAEQILRESAVQYKKKIKQLKETEDDESFEEEIYIRSNVFKQKIPQIYDYTCCITGLRVSSACGHSLIDACHIIPFSVGHDDTIGNGIALCPNFHRVFDSGLITIDSNYKVIVSKKFIENNSQYSIGQFNNKELILPQNNLFHPRKEVLQWHQENVFEKNL
;
A
#
# COMPACT_ATOMS: atom_id res chain seq x y z
N MET A 1 21.34 -21.73 -16.39
CA MET A 1 20.05 -21.09 -16.67
C MET A 1 18.98 -22.15 -16.50
N LYS A 2 18.04 -21.96 -15.59
CA LYS A 2 16.88 -22.85 -15.40
C LYS A 2 15.92 -22.63 -16.58
N ASN A 3 15.42 -23.71 -17.18
CA ASN A 3 14.48 -23.61 -18.31
C ASN A 3 13.03 -23.52 -17.83
N ILE A 4 12.09 -23.29 -18.75
CA ILE A 4 10.66 -23.21 -18.40
C ILE A 4 10.12 -24.51 -17.79
N ASP A 5 10.60 -25.68 -18.23
CA ASP A 5 10.18 -26.98 -17.68
C ASP A 5 10.52 -27.13 -16.20
N TYR A 6 11.67 -26.60 -15.77
CA TYR A 6 12.02 -26.52 -14.35
C TYR A 6 10.99 -25.71 -13.55
N TYR A 7 10.50 -24.60 -14.10
CA TYR A 7 9.50 -23.76 -13.44
C TYR A 7 8.10 -24.36 -13.48
N ILE A 8 7.71 -25.03 -14.58
CA ILE A 8 6.48 -25.83 -14.66
C ILE A 8 6.50 -26.92 -13.58
N HIS A 9 7.62 -27.65 -13.45
CA HIS A 9 7.77 -28.66 -12.40
C HIS A 9 7.66 -28.03 -11.00
N SER A 10 8.36 -26.92 -10.76
CA SER A 10 8.33 -26.23 -9.46
C SER A 10 6.93 -25.71 -9.12
N PHE A 11 6.21 -25.13 -10.09
CA PHE A 11 4.85 -24.61 -9.91
C PHE A 11 3.83 -25.72 -9.68
N THR A 12 4.07 -26.94 -10.15
CA THR A 12 3.16 -28.09 -9.90
C THR A 12 3.44 -28.82 -8.59
N HIS A 13 4.60 -28.60 -7.97
CA HIS A 13 5.09 -29.32 -6.78
C HIS A 13 5.30 -28.39 -5.56
N LEU A 14 4.52 -27.32 -5.46
CA LEU A 14 4.58 -26.40 -4.32
C LEU A 14 4.37 -27.13 -2.99
N ARG A 15 5.16 -26.77 -1.97
CA ARG A 15 5.02 -27.30 -0.61
C ARG A 15 3.84 -26.63 0.08
N ARG A 16 2.73 -27.35 0.22
CA ARG A 16 1.45 -26.84 0.75
C ARG A 16 0.99 -27.67 1.96
N ALA A 17 0.32 -27.03 2.92
CA ALA A 17 -0.32 -27.76 4.01
C ALA A 17 -1.43 -28.67 3.44
N PRO A 18 -1.57 -29.93 3.91
CA PRO A 18 -2.46 -30.92 3.29
C PRO A 18 -3.96 -30.71 3.58
N ASN A 19 -4.30 -29.77 4.47
CA ASN A 19 -5.66 -29.54 4.95
C ASN A 19 -6.62 -29.20 3.80
N ASN A 20 -7.89 -29.65 3.90
CA ASN A 20 -8.98 -29.34 2.97
C ASN A 20 -8.62 -29.50 1.47
N GLY A 21 -7.86 -30.54 1.10
CA GLY A 21 -7.44 -30.79 -0.30
C GLY A 21 -6.15 -30.09 -0.71
N GLY A 22 -5.47 -29.44 0.24
CA GLY A 22 -4.21 -28.72 0.05
C GLY A 22 -4.42 -27.21 0.01
N ALA A 23 -3.68 -26.48 0.84
CA ALA A 23 -3.80 -25.03 0.97
C ALA A 23 -3.61 -24.30 -0.38
N PRO A 24 -4.57 -23.46 -0.81
CA PRO A 24 -4.53 -22.79 -2.13
C PRO A 24 -3.70 -21.50 -2.13
N HIS A 25 -3.28 -21.00 -0.96
CA HIS A 25 -2.70 -19.67 -0.77
C HIS A 25 -1.47 -19.39 -1.65
N LYS A 26 -0.51 -20.32 -1.73
CA LYS A 26 0.70 -20.17 -2.57
C LYS A 26 0.35 -20.10 -4.07
N PRO A 27 -0.43 -21.05 -4.63
CA PRO A 27 -0.93 -20.94 -6.00
C PRO A 27 -1.63 -19.60 -6.31
N VAL A 28 -2.51 -19.13 -5.41
CA VAL A 28 -3.22 -17.84 -5.59
C VAL A 28 -2.24 -16.68 -5.62
N LEU A 29 -1.24 -16.67 -4.73
CA LEU A 29 -0.20 -15.63 -4.74
C LEU A 29 0.62 -15.63 -6.03
N LEU A 30 1.00 -16.81 -6.54
CA LEU A 30 1.72 -16.91 -7.81
C LEU A 30 0.86 -16.41 -8.99
N LEU A 31 -0.42 -16.76 -9.06
CA LEU A 31 -1.35 -16.20 -10.06
C LEU A 31 -1.43 -14.66 -9.97
N SER A 32 -1.42 -14.13 -8.76
CA SER A 32 -1.48 -12.69 -8.52
C SER A 32 -0.20 -11.96 -8.93
N ILE A 33 0.96 -12.61 -8.78
CA ILE A 33 2.24 -12.10 -9.31
C ILE A 33 2.25 -12.12 -10.84
N ILE A 34 1.73 -13.18 -11.45
CA ILE A 34 1.57 -13.27 -12.91
C ILE A 34 0.70 -12.09 -13.40
N ASP A 35 -0.43 -11.84 -12.75
CA ASP A 35 -1.30 -10.70 -13.06
C ASP A 35 -0.63 -9.36 -12.82
N ALA A 36 0.17 -9.23 -11.76
CA ALA A 36 0.88 -8.00 -11.45
C ALA A 36 1.94 -7.68 -12.52
N ILE A 37 2.65 -8.68 -13.03
CA ILE A 37 3.60 -8.52 -14.14
C ILE A 37 2.86 -8.16 -15.43
N GLU A 38 1.75 -8.84 -15.73
CA GLU A 38 0.95 -8.56 -16.93
C GLU A 38 0.35 -7.15 -16.93
N LYS A 39 -0.14 -6.67 -15.78
CA LYS A 39 -0.64 -5.31 -15.61
C LYS A 39 0.46 -4.25 -15.52
N GLY A 40 1.74 -4.66 -15.49
CA GLY A 40 2.88 -3.74 -15.36
C GLY A 40 2.98 -3.09 -13.98
N TYR A 41 2.62 -3.79 -12.90
CA TYR A 41 2.91 -3.37 -11.52
C TYR A 41 4.25 -3.88 -11.01
N VAL A 42 4.81 -4.90 -11.67
CA VAL A 42 6.13 -5.47 -11.38
C VAL A 42 7.00 -5.37 -12.62
N PHE A 43 8.18 -4.76 -12.49
CA PHE A 43 9.06 -4.41 -13.61
C PHE A 43 10.43 -5.10 -13.58
N ASP A 44 10.79 -5.72 -12.46
CA ASP A 44 12.03 -6.45 -12.27
C ASP A 44 11.79 -7.70 -11.39
N GLU A 45 12.86 -8.40 -11.00
CA GLU A 45 12.77 -9.64 -10.21
C GLU A 45 12.31 -9.42 -8.76
N ARG A 46 12.02 -8.19 -8.34
CA ARG A 46 11.66 -7.83 -6.98
C ARG A 46 10.15 -7.70 -6.84
N ILE A 47 9.58 -8.59 -6.05
CA ILE A 47 8.17 -8.62 -5.70
C ILE A 47 7.99 -7.86 -4.39
N TYR A 48 7.57 -6.61 -4.48
CA TYR A 48 7.19 -5.80 -3.33
C TYR A 48 5.78 -6.17 -2.85
N ILE A 49 5.54 -6.06 -1.55
CA ILE A 49 4.18 -6.12 -0.99
C ILE A 49 3.54 -4.76 -1.25
N THR A 50 2.67 -4.68 -2.26
CA THR A 50 1.97 -3.45 -2.65
C THR A 50 0.45 -3.63 -2.54
N ALA A 51 -0.29 -2.51 -2.54
CA ALA A 51 -1.75 -2.54 -2.52
C ALA A 51 -2.33 -3.24 -3.76
N GLU A 52 -1.68 -3.08 -4.92
CA GLU A 52 -2.02 -3.73 -6.19
C GLU A 52 -1.86 -5.25 -6.08
N LEU A 53 -0.75 -5.74 -5.53
CA LEU A 53 -0.52 -7.17 -5.38
C LEU A 53 -1.50 -7.83 -4.39
N ILE A 54 -1.78 -7.19 -3.25
CA ILE A 54 -2.74 -7.70 -2.27
C ILE A 54 -4.15 -7.70 -2.87
N THR A 55 -4.51 -6.67 -3.63
CA THR A 55 -5.81 -6.61 -4.31
C THR A 55 -5.95 -7.74 -5.34
N LEU A 56 -4.93 -7.97 -6.17
CA LEU A 56 -4.92 -9.09 -7.11
C LEU A 56 -5.03 -10.43 -6.40
N PHE A 57 -4.38 -10.59 -5.24
CA PHE A 57 -4.53 -11.77 -4.39
C PHE A 57 -5.97 -11.97 -3.91
N LYS A 58 -6.60 -10.94 -3.35
CA LYS A 58 -8.01 -11.02 -2.90
C LYS A 58 -8.96 -11.31 -4.08
N SER A 59 -8.73 -10.71 -5.24
CA SER A 59 -9.52 -10.99 -6.46
C SER A 59 -9.36 -12.43 -6.92
N ASN A 60 -8.12 -12.91 -7.06
CA ASN A 60 -7.85 -14.29 -7.46
C ASN A 60 -8.35 -15.30 -6.43
N TRP A 61 -8.29 -14.98 -5.14
CA TRP A 61 -8.87 -15.79 -4.09
C TRP A 61 -10.37 -15.99 -4.31
N ASN A 62 -11.12 -14.91 -4.52
CA ASN A 62 -12.57 -14.97 -4.74
C ASN A 62 -12.96 -15.72 -6.02
N ILE A 63 -12.14 -15.62 -7.07
CA ILE A 63 -12.34 -16.35 -8.32
C ILE A 63 -12.13 -17.85 -8.10
N TRP A 64 -10.98 -18.23 -7.55
CA TRP A 64 -10.45 -19.60 -7.61
C TRP A 64 -10.66 -20.42 -6.34
N VAL A 65 -10.89 -19.83 -5.17
CA VAL A 65 -10.99 -20.58 -3.91
C VAL A 65 -12.46 -20.76 -3.52
N LYS A 66 -12.94 -22.01 -3.58
CA LYS A 66 -14.30 -22.40 -3.15
C LYS A 66 -14.32 -23.30 -1.90
N THR A 67 -13.14 -23.63 -1.38
CA THR A 67 -12.97 -24.42 -0.14
C THR A 67 -13.19 -23.56 1.11
N SER A 68 -13.35 -24.19 2.27
CA SER A 68 -13.49 -23.51 3.58
C SER A 68 -12.19 -22.90 4.13
N HIS A 69 -11.15 -22.73 3.32
CA HIS A 69 -9.94 -22.03 3.73
C HIS A 69 -10.23 -20.56 4.02
N ILE A 70 -9.53 -20.01 5.00
CA ILE A 70 -9.58 -18.58 5.32
C ILE A 70 -8.53 -17.87 4.45
N MET A 71 -8.92 -16.75 3.84
CA MET A 71 -8.04 -15.91 3.03
C MET A 71 -6.94 -15.32 3.92
N ASN A 72 -5.70 -15.33 3.43
CA ASN A 72 -4.54 -14.79 4.15
C ASN A 72 -3.43 -14.50 3.14
N PHE A 73 -2.99 -13.25 3.02
CA PHE A 73 -1.88 -12.87 2.14
C PHE A 73 -0.50 -13.11 2.79
N THR A 74 -0.39 -12.90 4.10
CA THR A 74 0.88 -12.91 4.84
C THR A 74 1.66 -14.22 4.73
N LEU A 75 0.97 -15.32 5.05
CA LEU A 75 1.55 -16.65 5.14
C LEU A 75 2.06 -17.18 3.79
N PRO A 76 1.32 -17.11 2.67
CA PRO A 76 1.86 -17.56 1.39
C PRO A 76 3.09 -16.74 0.96
N PHE A 77 3.10 -15.42 1.19
CA PHE A 77 4.25 -14.57 0.85
C PHE A 77 5.50 -15.00 1.62
N TYR A 78 5.37 -15.24 2.92
CA TYR A 78 6.47 -15.72 3.75
C TYR A 78 6.89 -17.15 3.39
N HIS A 79 5.94 -18.08 3.27
CA HIS A 79 6.23 -19.51 3.09
C HIS A 79 6.63 -19.92 1.67
N LEU A 80 6.49 -19.04 0.67
CA LEU A 80 7.12 -19.23 -0.64
C LEU A 80 8.65 -19.33 -0.52
N SER A 81 9.27 -18.84 0.57
CA SER A 81 10.70 -19.05 0.87
C SER A 81 11.13 -20.52 0.97
N ASN A 82 10.17 -21.45 1.10
CA ASN A 82 10.42 -22.89 1.03
C ASN A 82 10.54 -23.41 -0.41
N GLU A 83 10.26 -22.58 -1.42
CA GLU A 83 10.35 -22.90 -2.84
C GLU A 83 11.69 -22.39 -3.42
N PRO A 84 12.30 -23.10 -4.39
CA PRO A 84 13.67 -22.85 -4.82
C PRO A 84 13.87 -21.60 -5.71
N PHE A 85 12.79 -20.87 -6.00
CA PHE A 85 12.77 -19.71 -6.90
C PHE A 85 12.36 -18.41 -6.18
N TRP A 86 12.24 -18.43 -4.84
CA TRP A 86 11.74 -17.31 -4.05
C TRP A 86 12.64 -17.06 -2.84
N LYS A 87 13.17 -15.84 -2.73
CA LYS A 87 14.08 -15.44 -1.66
C LYS A 87 13.57 -14.17 -0.99
N LEU A 88 13.35 -14.20 0.32
CA LEU A 88 12.95 -13.02 1.07
C LEU A 88 14.16 -12.12 1.36
N ILE A 89 14.02 -10.83 1.07
CA ILE A 89 15.00 -9.80 1.40
C ILE A 89 14.44 -8.93 2.53
N VAL A 90 15.21 -8.79 3.60
CA VAL A 90 14.83 -8.04 4.80
C VAL A 90 15.19 -6.57 4.67
N LYS A 91 14.43 -5.72 5.35
CA LYS A 91 14.79 -4.30 5.48
C LYS A 91 16.10 -4.15 6.25
N SER A 92 16.88 -3.14 5.89
CA SER A 92 18.14 -2.83 6.57
C SER A 92 17.94 -2.65 8.08
N GLY A 93 18.76 -3.31 8.89
CA GLY A 93 18.67 -3.30 10.35
C GLY A 93 17.67 -4.29 10.96
N MET A 94 16.91 -5.03 10.16
CA MET A 94 16.03 -6.10 10.62
C MET A 94 16.72 -7.46 10.55
N ASN A 95 16.50 -8.31 11.56
CA ASN A 95 16.86 -9.73 11.51
C ASN A 95 15.57 -10.55 11.37
N ILE A 96 15.46 -11.42 10.37
CA ILE A 96 14.41 -12.46 10.39
C ILE A 96 14.71 -13.37 11.57
N PRO A 97 13.71 -13.72 12.40
CA PRO A 97 13.88 -14.79 13.35
C PRO A 97 14.21 -16.08 12.57
N LEU A 98 15.46 -16.54 12.65
CA LEU A 98 16.01 -17.70 11.92
C LEU A 98 15.43 -19.05 12.38
N THR A 99 14.25 -19.09 13.02
CA THR A 99 13.67 -20.34 13.52
C THR A 99 12.15 -20.41 13.32
N ASN A 100 11.67 -21.61 12.96
CA ASN A 100 10.26 -21.98 12.78
C ASN A 100 9.33 -21.65 13.98
N ARG A 101 9.86 -21.27 15.16
CA ARG A 101 9.06 -20.90 16.33
C ARG A 101 8.60 -19.43 16.33
N ASN A 102 9.30 -18.57 15.58
CA ASN A 102 9.03 -17.14 15.46
C ASN A 102 8.68 -16.76 14.02
N SER A 103 7.79 -17.54 13.39
CA SER A 103 7.23 -17.19 12.09
C SER A 103 6.63 -15.78 12.13
N ILE A 104 6.66 -15.07 11.00
CA ILE A 104 5.88 -13.85 10.84
C ILE A 104 4.40 -14.24 11.01
N ARG A 105 3.76 -13.77 12.08
CA ARG A 105 2.40 -14.18 12.48
C ARG A 105 1.32 -13.15 12.17
N SER A 106 1.69 -11.98 11.66
CA SER A 106 0.75 -10.93 11.28
C SER A 106 1.22 -10.21 10.03
N PHE A 107 0.26 -9.61 9.33
CA PHE A 107 0.50 -8.79 8.18
C PHE A 107 1.42 -7.61 8.53
N GLN A 108 1.18 -6.95 9.67
CA GLN A 108 2.04 -5.87 10.15
C GLN A 108 3.51 -6.29 10.34
N ALA A 109 3.75 -7.47 10.94
CA ALA A 109 5.11 -7.98 11.12
C ALA A 109 5.80 -8.26 9.78
N LEU A 110 5.05 -8.71 8.77
CA LEU A 110 5.56 -8.94 7.43
C LEU A 110 6.05 -7.65 6.77
N ILE A 111 5.19 -6.64 6.69
CA ILE A 111 5.50 -5.37 6.02
C ILE A 111 6.58 -4.57 6.74
N GLN A 112 6.76 -4.78 8.05
CA GLN A 112 7.85 -4.14 8.81
C GLN A 112 9.20 -4.84 8.59
N SER A 113 9.19 -6.16 8.38
CA SER A 113 10.43 -6.96 8.34
C SER A 113 10.98 -7.16 6.94
N ILE A 114 10.09 -7.33 5.95
CA ILE A 114 10.46 -7.70 4.59
C ILE A 114 10.45 -6.46 3.70
N GLU A 115 11.52 -6.29 2.93
CA GLU A 115 11.63 -5.22 1.94
C GLU A 115 10.96 -5.63 0.63
N TYR A 116 11.29 -6.83 0.14
CA TYR A 116 10.69 -7.49 -1.03
C TYR A 116 11.04 -8.98 -1.04
N ALA A 117 10.42 -9.75 -1.93
CA ALA A 117 10.92 -11.05 -2.33
C ALA A 117 11.63 -10.95 -3.68
N GLU A 118 12.76 -11.61 -3.83
CA GLU A 118 13.48 -11.75 -5.09
C GLU A 118 13.14 -13.10 -5.71
N ILE A 119 12.66 -13.10 -6.96
CA ILE A 119 12.48 -14.32 -7.75
C ILE A 119 13.69 -14.59 -8.64
N ASP A 120 13.81 -15.83 -9.13
CA ASP A 120 14.85 -16.16 -10.11
C ASP A 120 14.76 -15.24 -11.36
N LYS A 121 15.91 -14.76 -11.85
CA LYS A 121 15.99 -13.98 -13.10
C LYS A 121 15.41 -14.72 -14.31
N ASP A 122 15.68 -16.02 -14.40
CA ASP A 122 15.16 -16.87 -15.48
C ASP A 122 13.64 -17.00 -15.38
N LEU A 123 13.07 -17.07 -14.17
CA LEU A 123 11.62 -17.08 -13.96
C LEU A 123 10.99 -15.76 -14.40
N PHE A 124 11.55 -14.62 -13.96
CA PHE A 124 11.06 -13.30 -14.37
C PHE A 124 11.11 -13.12 -15.89
N PHE A 125 12.19 -13.58 -16.54
CA PHE A 125 12.32 -13.58 -17.99
C PHE A 125 11.16 -14.32 -18.69
N TYR A 126 10.77 -15.50 -18.20
CA TYR A 126 9.63 -16.24 -18.74
C TYR A 126 8.29 -15.55 -18.44
N LEU A 127 8.10 -15.02 -17.22
CA LEU A 127 6.88 -14.31 -16.85
C LEU A 127 6.66 -13.01 -17.66
N ASN A 128 7.73 -12.38 -18.13
CA ASN A 128 7.62 -11.19 -18.97
C ASN A 128 7.18 -11.51 -20.42
N ARG A 129 7.32 -12.76 -20.87
CA ARG A 129 6.91 -13.20 -22.22
C ARG A 129 5.48 -13.73 -22.16
N SER A 130 4.56 -13.11 -22.91
CA SER A 130 3.13 -13.44 -22.88
C SER A 130 2.82 -14.93 -23.04
N ILE A 131 3.47 -15.61 -23.98
CA ILE A 131 3.27 -17.05 -24.24
C ILE A 131 3.70 -17.90 -23.03
N ASP A 132 4.91 -17.66 -22.52
CA ASP A 132 5.48 -18.43 -21.40
C ASP A 132 4.74 -18.15 -20.09
N ARG A 133 4.32 -16.88 -19.89
CA ARG A 133 3.46 -16.46 -18.79
C ARG A 133 2.14 -17.22 -18.77
N GLU A 134 1.47 -17.33 -19.91
CA GLU A 134 0.21 -18.07 -20.03
C GLU A 134 0.39 -19.59 -19.81
N ILE A 135 1.53 -20.15 -20.22
CA ILE A 135 1.87 -21.56 -19.91
C ILE A 135 1.97 -21.76 -18.39
N LEU A 136 2.70 -20.89 -17.68
CA LEU A 136 2.86 -20.98 -16.22
C LEU A 136 1.55 -20.71 -15.48
N ARG A 137 0.75 -19.76 -15.94
CA ARG A 137 -0.60 -19.47 -15.42
C ARG A 137 -1.50 -20.70 -15.53
N LYS A 138 -1.61 -21.26 -16.73
CA LYS A 138 -2.43 -22.46 -16.99
C LYS A 138 -1.93 -23.66 -16.17
N THR A 139 -0.62 -23.81 -16.03
CA THR A 139 -0.01 -24.85 -15.19
C THR A 139 -0.52 -24.78 -13.73
N LEU A 140 -0.60 -23.59 -13.14
CA LEU A 140 -1.16 -23.42 -11.79
C LEU A 140 -2.66 -23.72 -11.74
N ILE A 141 -3.42 -23.19 -12.71
CA ILE A 141 -4.88 -23.38 -12.78
C ILE A 141 -5.23 -24.85 -12.94
N ASP A 142 -4.64 -25.53 -13.92
CA ASP A 142 -4.92 -26.94 -14.21
C ASP A 142 -4.49 -27.85 -13.04
N LYS A 143 -3.45 -27.48 -12.29
CA LYS A 143 -2.97 -28.30 -11.16
C LYS A 143 -3.80 -28.12 -9.90
N TYR A 144 -4.20 -26.89 -9.59
CA TYR A 144 -4.76 -26.55 -8.27
C TYR A 144 -6.22 -26.15 -8.30
N PHE A 145 -6.78 -25.80 -9.47
CA PHE A 145 -8.11 -25.22 -9.62
C PHE A 145 -8.92 -25.84 -10.78
N SER A 146 -8.52 -27.00 -11.31
CA SER A 146 -9.12 -27.62 -12.51
C SER A 146 -10.63 -27.91 -12.46
N ASN A 147 -11.19 -28.03 -11.25
CA ASN A 147 -12.59 -28.39 -11.03
C ASN A 147 -13.46 -27.18 -10.66
N ILE A 148 -12.99 -25.96 -10.97
CA ILE A 148 -13.61 -24.72 -10.53
C ILE A 148 -14.01 -23.89 -11.74
N GLU A 149 -15.30 -23.67 -11.88
CA GLU A 149 -15.83 -22.69 -12.82
C GLU A 149 -15.55 -21.28 -12.27
N PRO A 150 -14.76 -20.44 -12.96
CA PRO A 150 -14.41 -19.12 -12.47
C PRO A 150 -15.68 -18.27 -12.35
N SER A 151 -15.90 -17.70 -11.17
CA SER A 151 -17.00 -16.77 -10.96
C SER A 151 -16.79 -15.52 -11.82
N ARG A 152 -17.73 -15.22 -12.73
CA ARG A 152 -17.75 -14.02 -13.60
C ARG A 152 -18.04 -12.71 -12.84
N LEU A 153 -17.44 -12.51 -11.66
CA LEU A 153 -17.58 -11.24 -10.96
C LEU A 153 -16.94 -10.14 -11.82
N SER A 154 -17.65 -9.01 -11.97
CA SER A 154 -17.21 -7.87 -12.76
C SER A 154 -15.87 -7.37 -12.26
N ASN A 155 -14.89 -7.27 -13.16
CA ASN A 155 -13.57 -6.64 -12.99
C ASN A 155 -13.67 -5.12 -12.75
N THR A 156 -14.55 -4.65 -11.87
CA THR A 156 -14.37 -3.31 -11.32
C THR A 156 -13.11 -3.37 -10.50
N ASP A 157 -12.09 -2.59 -10.89
CA ASP A 157 -10.83 -2.56 -10.15
C ASP A 157 -11.14 -2.15 -8.71
N TYR A 158 -10.90 -3.05 -7.77
CA TYR A 158 -11.21 -2.83 -6.36
C TYR A 158 -10.46 -1.61 -5.81
N LEU A 159 -9.27 -1.30 -6.37
CA LEU A 159 -8.55 -0.08 -6.06
C LEU A 159 -9.30 1.17 -6.53
N ASP A 160 -9.94 1.14 -7.70
CA ASP A 160 -10.76 2.25 -8.18
C ASP A 160 -11.97 2.47 -7.27
N LEU A 161 -12.59 1.38 -6.80
CA LEU A 161 -13.68 1.48 -5.82
C LEU A 161 -13.22 2.14 -4.51
N ILE A 162 -12.04 1.78 -3.99
CA ILE A 162 -11.47 2.42 -2.80
C ILE A 162 -11.11 3.88 -3.06
N ALA A 163 -10.52 4.18 -4.22
CA ALA A 163 -10.19 5.53 -4.63
C ALA A 163 -11.44 6.41 -4.68
N GLU A 164 -12.53 5.90 -5.26
CA GLU A 164 -13.81 6.62 -5.32
C GLU A 164 -14.39 6.87 -3.93
N GLN A 165 -14.24 5.94 -2.99
CA GLN A 165 -14.65 6.14 -1.60
C GLN A 165 -13.85 7.26 -0.94
N ILE A 166 -12.52 7.23 -1.08
CA ILE A 166 -11.61 8.26 -0.56
C ILE A 166 -11.94 9.65 -1.13
N LEU A 167 -12.26 9.72 -2.42
CA LEU A 167 -12.55 10.95 -3.15
C LEU A 167 -13.93 11.55 -2.84
N ARG A 168 -14.96 10.71 -2.63
CA ARG A 168 -16.36 11.16 -2.65
C ARG A 168 -17.13 10.93 -1.36
N GLU A 169 -16.71 10.02 -0.48
CA GLU A 169 -17.43 9.78 0.78
C GLU A 169 -17.20 10.92 1.78
N SER A 170 -18.21 11.19 2.59
CA SER A 170 -18.01 12.01 3.78
C SER A 170 -17.19 11.25 4.83
N ALA A 171 -16.43 11.98 5.64
CA ALA A 171 -15.67 11.39 6.75
C ALA A 171 -16.54 10.59 7.73
N VAL A 172 -17.80 10.98 7.93
CA VAL A 172 -18.71 10.24 8.81
C VAL A 172 -19.02 8.86 8.23
N GLN A 173 -19.30 8.78 6.93
CA GLN A 173 -19.55 7.52 6.24
C GLN A 173 -18.29 6.64 6.23
N TYR A 174 -17.14 7.23 5.88
CA TYR A 174 -15.86 6.52 5.84
C TYR A 174 -15.51 5.91 7.20
N LYS A 175 -15.56 6.70 8.28
CA LYS A 175 -15.29 6.22 9.65
C LYS A 175 -16.24 5.11 10.09
N LYS A 176 -17.53 5.23 9.76
CA LYS A 176 -18.52 4.19 10.05
C LYS A 176 -18.14 2.88 9.35
N LYS A 177 -17.69 2.95 8.10
CA LYS A 177 -17.25 1.80 7.33
C LYS A 177 -15.99 1.16 7.92
N ILE A 178 -14.99 1.95 8.29
CA ILE A 178 -13.78 1.42 8.96
C ILE A 178 -14.14 0.71 10.27
N LYS A 179 -15.08 1.28 11.05
CA LYS A 179 -15.59 0.64 12.26
C LYS A 179 -16.28 -0.69 11.96
N GLN A 180 -17.13 -0.74 10.94
CA GLN A 180 -17.82 -1.97 10.53
C GLN A 180 -16.82 -3.04 10.08
N LEU A 181 -15.83 -2.69 9.26
CA LEU A 181 -14.78 -3.60 8.83
C LEU A 181 -14.03 -4.19 10.04
N LYS A 182 -13.70 -3.37 11.04
CA LYS A 182 -13.06 -3.83 12.28
C LYS A 182 -13.93 -4.79 13.10
N GLU A 183 -15.25 -4.69 13.00
CA GLU A 183 -16.20 -5.55 13.72
C GLU A 183 -16.50 -6.86 12.96
N THR A 184 -16.39 -6.87 11.62
CA THR A 184 -16.78 -8.01 10.77
C THR A 184 -15.62 -8.85 10.27
N GLU A 185 -14.47 -8.22 9.99
CA GLU A 185 -13.29 -8.89 9.47
C GLU A 185 -12.42 -9.41 10.61
N ASP A 186 -11.64 -10.47 10.35
CA ASP A 186 -10.56 -10.87 11.24
C ASP A 186 -9.42 -9.82 11.24
N ASP A 187 -8.58 -9.85 12.28
CA ASP A 187 -7.51 -8.85 12.48
C ASP A 187 -6.59 -8.71 11.27
N GLU A 188 -6.27 -9.81 10.58
CA GLU A 188 -5.35 -9.81 9.45
C GLU A 188 -6.00 -9.23 8.19
N SER A 189 -7.21 -9.67 7.87
CA SER A 189 -8.00 -9.11 6.77
C SER A 189 -8.25 -7.60 6.95
N PHE A 190 -8.47 -7.17 8.19
CA PHE A 190 -8.61 -5.75 8.54
C PHE A 190 -7.29 -4.98 8.36
N GLU A 191 -6.15 -5.50 8.82
CA GLU A 191 -4.84 -4.89 8.61
C GLU A 191 -4.50 -4.72 7.12
N GLU A 192 -4.75 -5.76 6.31
CA GLU A 192 -4.58 -5.71 4.85
C GLU A 192 -5.46 -4.62 4.22
N GLU A 193 -6.71 -4.49 4.66
CA GLU A 193 -7.66 -3.48 4.16
C GLU A 193 -7.21 -2.04 4.50
N ILE A 194 -6.77 -1.80 5.74
CA ILE A 194 -6.22 -0.50 6.13
C ILE A 194 -4.96 -0.17 5.34
N TYR A 195 -4.11 -1.15 5.08
CA TYR A 195 -2.90 -0.97 4.28
C TYR A 195 -3.23 -0.57 2.84
N ILE A 196 -4.19 -1.23 2.19
CA ILE A 196 -4.62 -0.89 0.82
C ILE A 196 -5.15 0.55 0.79
N ARG A 197 -6.09 0.90 1.69
CA ARG A 197 -6.70 2.23 1.77
C ARG A 197 -5.68 3.33 2.01
N SER A 198 -4.75 3.11 2.94
CA SER A 198 -3.66 4.04 3.24
C SER A 198 -2.75 4.27 2.04
N ASN A 199 -2.48 3.24 1.24
CA ASN A 199 -1.69 3.38 0.01
C ASN A 199 -2.45 4.18 -1.05
N VAL A 200 -3.74 3.90 -1.26
CA VAL A 200 -4.57 4.67 -2.19
C VAL A 200 -4.62 6.15 -1.79
N PHE A 201 -4.79 6.46 -0.50
CA PHE A 201 -4.71 7.84 0.00
C PHE A 201 -3.37 8.51 -0.34
N LYS A 202 -2.25 7.80 -0.06
CA LYS A 202 -0.90 8.29 -0.34
C LYS A 202 -0.63 8.55 -1.83
N GLN A 203 -1.30 7.81 -2.71
CA GLN A 203 -1.25 8.06 -4.16
C GLN A 203 -2.16 9.23 -4.58
N LYS A 204 -3.39 9.29 -4.07
CA LYS A 204 -4.42 10.23 -4.52
C LYS A 204 -4.17 11.68 -4.06
N ILE A 205 -3.67 11.88 -2.84
CA ILE A 205 -3.44 13.24 -2.34
C ILE A 205 -2.42 14.00 -3.20
N PRO A 206 -1.19 13.51 -3.47
CA PRO A 206 -0.26 14.21 -4.33
C PRO A 206 -0.81 14.44 -5.75
N GLN A 207 -1.55 13.47 -6.31
CA GLN A 207 -2.20 13.62 -7.63
C GLN A 207 -3.15 14.83 -7.67
N ILE A 208 -3.97 15.01 -6.63
CA ILE A 208 -4.94 16.12 -6.52
C ILE A 208 -4.25 17.49 -6.47
N TYR A 209 -3.05 17.55 -5.87
CA TYR A 209 -2.22 18.75 -5.79
C TYR A 209 -1.22 18.86 -6.97
N ASP A 210 -1.44 18.11 -8.07
CA ASP A 210 -0.51 18.05 -9.23
C ASP A 210 0.95 17.85 -8.82
N TYR A 211 1.16 16.94 -7.86
CA TYR A 211 2.45 16.58 -7.28
C TYR A 211 3.25 17.79 -6.77
N THR A 212 2.55 18.77 -6.22
CA THR A 212 3.13 20.03 -5.72
C THR A 212 2.90 20.17 -4.22
N CYS A 213 3.95 20.51 -3.47
CA CYS A 213 3.83 20.84 -2.06
C CYS A 213 2.92 22.07 -1.88
N CYS A 214 1.85 21.93 -1.12
CA CYS A 214 0.85 22.98 -0.94
C CYS A 214 1.39 24.22 -0.21
N ILE A 215 2.48 24.11 0.55
CA ILE A 215 3.10 25.25 1.26
C ILE A 215 4.20 25.90 0.40
N THR A 216 5.14 25.10 -0.10
CA THR A 216 6.33 25.64 -0.74
C THR A 216 6.17 25.89 -2.24
N GLY A 217 5.23 25.20 -2.90
CA GLY A 217 5.15 25.15 -4.36
C GLY A 217 6.20 24.24 -5.00
N LEU A 218 6.98 23.51 -4.18
CA LEU A 218 7.98 22.58 -4.68
C LEU A 218 7.30 21.41 -5.40
N ARG A 219 7.73 21.14 -6.63
CA ARG A 219 7.37 19.96 -7.41
C ARG A 219 8.66 19.29 -7.87
N VAL A 220 8.87 18.05 -7.44
CA VAL A 220 10.09 17.29 -7.78
C VAL A 220 9.69 15.88 -8.13
N SER A 221 10.17 15.41 -9.27
CA SER A 221 9.98 14.04 -9.75
C SER A 221 11.28 13.48 -10.32
N SER A 222 11.45 12.17 -10.22
CA SER A 222 12.56 11.47 -10.88
C SER A 222 12.30 11.34 -12.38
N ALA A 223 13.34 10.97 -13.14
CA ALA A 223 13.21 10.68 -14.58
C ALA A 223 12.24 9.52 -14.88
N CYS A 224 11.99 8.63 -13.91
CA CYS A 224 11.00 7.56 -14.02
C CYS A 224 9.60 7.95 -13.48
N GLY A 225 9.36 9.24 -13.21
CA GLY A 225 8.04 9.75 -12.82
C GLY A 225 7.68 9.61 -11.33
N HIS A 226 8.62 9.17 -10.47
CA HIS A 226 8.37 9.12 -9.02
C HIS A 226 8.44 10.52 -8.41
N SER A 227 7.32 10.99 -7.84
CA SER A 227 7.25 12.25 -7.11
C SER A 227 7.90 12.13 -5.74
N LEU A 228 8.58 13.20 -5.28
CA LEU A 228 9.06 13.33 -3.91
C LEU A 228 8.07 14.08 -2.99
N ILE A 229 6.84 14.29 -3.46
CA ILE A 229 5.77 14.90 -2.66
C ILE A 229 4.94 13.81 -2.00
N ASP A 230 4.80 13.93 -0.68
CA ASP A 230 4.10 12.98 0.17
C ASP A 230 2.66 13.44 0.44
N ALA A 231 1.77 12.48 0.66
CA ALA A 231 0.52 12.74 1.36
C ALA A 231 0.79 12.84 2.86
N CYS A 232 0.27 13.89 3.48
CA CYS A 232 0.27 14.07 4.93
C CYS A 232 -1.18 14.09 5.42
N HIS A 233 -1.47 13.28 6.44
CA HIS A 233 -2.73 13.34 7.16
C HIS A 233 -2.71 14.54 8.13
N ILE A 234 -3.75 15.35 8.13
CA ILE A 234 -3.89 16.45 9.10
C ILE A 234 -4.22 15.89 10.49
N ILE A 235 -5.21 15.01 10.57
CA ILE A 235 -5.44 14.14 11.74
C ILE A 235 -4.83 12.78 11.41
N PRO A 236 -3.83 12.29 12.17
CA PRO A 236 -3.24 10.98 11.94
C PRO A 236 -4.30 9.88 11.85
N PHE A 237 -4.13 8.94 10.92
CA PHE A 237 -5.10 7.85 10.72
C PHE A 237 -5.33 7.03 12.00
N SER A 238 -4.30 6.83 12.82
CA SER A 238 -4.38 6.14 14.12
C SER A 238 -5.33 6.80 15.12
N VAL A 239 -5.66 8.08 14.94
CA VAL A 239 -6.58 8.85 15.78
C VAL A 239 -7.93 9.03 15.08
N GLY A 240 -7.90 9.46 13.82
CA GLY A 240 -9.10 9.88 13.09
C GLY A 240 -9.82 8.75 12.34
N HIS A 241 -9.10 7.69 11.95
CA HIS A 241 -9.55 6.63 11.04
C HIS A 241 -10.21 7.18 9.76
N ASP A 242 -9.56 8.17 9.15
CA ASP A 242 -10.10 8.98 8.07
C ASP A 242 -9.07 9.20 6.96
N ASP A 243 -9.24 8.48 5.87
CA ASP A 243 -8.45 8.69 4.63
C ASP A 243 -9.27 9.46 3.58
N THR A 244 -10.32 10.19 3.96
CA THR A 244 -11.00 11.06 2.99
C THR A 244 -10.10 12.23 2.60
N ILE A 245 -10.25 12.75 1.38
CA ILE A 245 -9.41 13.84 0.87
C ILE A 245 -9.39 15.06 1.78
N GLY A 246 -10.52 15.37 2.43
CA GLY A 246 -10.62 16.50 3.34
C GLY A 246 -9.74 16.39 4.60
N ASN A 247 -9.09 15.25 4.85
CA ASN A 247 -8.09 15.06 5.91
C ASN A 247 -6.64 15.03 5.38
N GLY A 248 -6.41 15.33 4.09
CA GLY A 248 -5.10 15.21 3.46
C GLY A 248 -4.58 16.48 2.81
N ILE A 249 -3.26 16.67 2.88
CA ILE A 249 -2.51 17.71 2.18
C ILE A 249 -1.24 17.13 1.56
N ALA A 250 -0.78 17.72 0.45
CA ALA A 250 0.45 17.30 -0.21
C ALA A 250 1.64 18.14 0.28
N LEU A 251 2.64 17.51 0.88
CA LEU A 251 3.81 18.19 1.46
C LEU A 251 5.11 17.61 0.92
N CYS A 252 6.14 18.44 0.80
CA CYS A 252 7.49 17.94 0.62
C CYS A 252 8.04 17.36 1.95
N PRO A 253 9.04 16.47 1.93
CA PRO A 253 9.42 15.68 3.11
C PRO A 253 9.81 16.51 4.33
N ASN A 254 10.47 17.66 4.11
CA ASN A 254 10.83 18.57 5.20
C ASN A 254 9.59 19.21 5.86
N PHE A 255 8.63 19.69 5.06
CA PHE A 255 7.41 20.28 5.59
C PHE A 255 6.47 19.25 6.20
N HIS A 256 6.44 18.03 5.67
CA HIS A 256 5.73 16.91 6.29
C HIS A 256 6.24 16.67 7.71
N ARG A 257 7.56 16.54 7.89
CA ARG A 257 8.17 16.32 9.21
C ARG A 257 7.92 17.46 10.20
N VAL A 258 7.98 18.71 9.73
CA VAL A 258 7.81 19.90 10.57
C VAL A 258 6.34 20.10 10.96
N PHE A 259 5.41 19.74 10.07
CA PHE A 259 3.98 19.70 10.36
C PHE A 259 3.67 18.63 11.42
N ASP A 260 4.13 17.39 11.20
CA ASP A 260 3.94 16.27 12.15
C ASP A 260 4.54 16.54 13.54
N SER A 261 5.65 17.29 13.61
CA SER A 261 6.28 17.67 14.88
C SER A 261 5.59 18.84 15.59
N GLY A 262 4.55 19.44 14.99
CA GLY A 262 3.83 20.58 15.55
C GLY A 262 4.61 21.89 15.54
N LEU A 263 5.64 22.02 14.69
CA LEU A 263 6.42 23.26 14.52
C LEU A 263 5.71 24.27 13.63
N ILE A 264 4.85 23.78 12.74
CA ILE A 264 3.95 24.59 11.94
C ILE A 264 2.53 24.05 12.07
N THR A 265 1.55 24.88 11.75
CA THR A 265 0.16 24.49 11.57
C THR A 265 -0.47 25.34 10.47
N ILE A 266 -1.74 25.09 10.17
CA ILE A 266 -2.50 25.80 9.15
C ILE A 266 -3.78 26.34 9.80
N ASP A 267 -4.07 27.61 9.58
CA ASP A 267 -5.26 28.28 10.10
C ASP A 267 -6.52 27.99 9.27
N SER A 268 -7.68 28.47 9.75
CA SER A 268 -8.97 28.28 9.06
C SER A 268 -9.13 29.12 7.78
N ASN A 269 -8.19 30.01 7.49
CA ASN A 269 -8.05 30.79 6.26
C ASN A 269 -6.99 30.19 5.32
N TYR A 270 -6.52 28.97 5.60
CA TYR A 270 -5.50 28.27 4.83
C TYR A 270 -4.14 28.99 4.80
N LYS A 271 -3.79 29.68 5.90
CA LYS A 271 -2.48 30.31 6.10
C LYS A 271 -1.61 29.47 7.01
N VAL A 272 -0.34 29.36 6.66
CA VAL A 272 0.66 28.66 7.49
C VAL A 272 1.00 29.53 8.70
N ILE A 273 0.98 28.91 9.89
CA ILE A 273 1.45 29.52 11.13
C ILE A 273 2.70 28.77 11.56
N VAL A 274 3.79 29.50 11.75
CA VAL A 274 5.06 28.96 12.28
C VAL A 274 5.13 29.22 13.78
N SER A 275 5.52 28.21 14.57
CA SER A 275 5.66 28.34 16.02
C SER A 275 6.67 29.44 16.38
N LYS A 276 6.36 30.21 17.43
CA LYS A 276 7.31 31.20 17.96
C LYS A 276 8.50 30.57 18.67
N LYS A 277 8.37 29.30 19.08
CA LYS A 277 9.45 28.50 19.67
C LYS A 277 10.38 27.89 18.61
N PHE A 278 10.05 28.03 17.33
CA PHE A 278 10.86 27.48 16.25
C PHE A 278 12.19 28.24 16.13
N ILE A 279 13.29 27.50 16.24
CA ILE A 279 14.64 28.02 16.12
C ILE A 279 15.25 27.48 14.83
N GLU A 280 15.72 28.38 13.98
CA GLU A 280 16.41 28.04 12.75
C GLU A 280 17.59 28.98 12.49
N ASN A 281 18.49 28.56 11.60
CA ASN A 281 19.53 29.44 11.11
C ASN A 281 18.99 30.38 10.02
N ASN A 282 19.69 31.48 9.78
CA ASN A 282 19.38 32.36 8.66
C ASN A 282 19.81 31.71 7.35
N SER A 283 18.86 31.22 6.56
CA SER A 283 19.07 30.49 5.31
C SER A 283 17.99 30.88 4.29
N GLN A 284 18.31 30.77 3.00
CA GLN A 284 17.29 30.92 1.94
C GLN A 284 16.19 29.85 2.02
N TYR A 285 16.45 28.75 2.73
CA TYR A 285 15.52 27.64 2.93
C TYR A 285 14.80 27.71 4.28
N SER A 286 14.91 28.82 5.01
CA SER A 286 14.29 29.00 6.32
C SER A 286 12.78 28.80 6.26
N ILE A 287 12.22 28.02 7.19
CA ILE A 287 10.78 27.71 7.24
C ILE A 287 9.97 28.93 7.68
N GLY A 288 10.56 29.82 8.50
CA GLY A 288 9.93 31.05 8.96
C GLY A 288 9.44 31.96 7.83
N GLN A 289 10.04 31.88 6.63
CA GLN A 289 9.60 32.65 5.46
C GLN A 289 8.19 32.27 4.98
N PHE A 290 7.70 31.08 5.35
CA PHE A 290 6.37 30.60 4.98
C PHE A 290 5.30 31.02 5.99
N ASN A 291 5.65 31.71 7.08
CA ASN A 291 4.68 32.22 8.03
C ASN A 291 3.71 33.20 7.35
N ASN A 292 2.42 33.05 7.61
CA ASN A 292 1.29 33.73 6.95
C ASN A 292 1.15 33.49 5.44
N LYS A 293 1.91 32.56 4.85
CA LYS A 293 1.73 32.21 3.44
C LYS A 293 0.44 31.42 3.25
N GLU A 294 -0.31 31.79 2.22
CA GLU A 294 -1.51 31.04 1.79
C GLU A 294 -1.12 29.72 1.12
N LEU A 295 -1.87 28.67 1.42
CA LEU A 295 -1.72 27.37 0.79
C LEU A 295 -2.09 27.43 -0.69
N ILE A 296 -1.33 26.68 -1.48
CA ILE A 296 -1.70 26.31 -2.84
C ILE A 296 -2.72 25.17 -2.73
N LEU A 297 -3.99 25.52 -2.87
CA LEU A 297 -5.10 24.58 -2.76
C LEU A 297 -5.41 23.92 -4.11
N PRO A 298 -6.04 22.73 -4.13
CA PRO A 298 -6.52 22.10 -5.35
C PRO A 298 -7.55 22.98 -6.06
N GLN A 299 -7.63 22.86 -7.39
CA GLN A 299 -8.58 23.62 -8.22
C GLN A 299 -10.05 23.33 -7.87
N ASN A 300 -10.33 22.10 -7.43
CA ASN A 300 -11.65 21.72 -6.97
C ASN A 300 -11.80 21.98 -5.47
N ASN A 301 -12.72 22.88 -5.10
CA ASN A 301 -13.02 23.23 -3.71
C ASN A 301 -13.48 22.04 -2.86
N LEU A 302 -14.05 20.98 -3.46
CA LEU A 302 -14.43 19.76 -2.75
C LEU A 302 -13.22 18.99 -2.20
N PHE A 303 -12.02 19.26 -2.71
CA PHE A 303 -10.77 18.63 -2.28
C PHE A 303 -9.97 19.49 -1.30
N HIS A 304 -10.53 20.61 -0.86
CA HIS A 304 -9.87 21.44 0.15
C HIS A 304 -9.86 20.72 1.50
N PRO A 305 -8.79 20.88 2.31
CA PRO A 305 -8.79 20.32 3.65
C PRO A 305 -9.90 20.97 4.47
N ARG A 306 -10.58 20.15 5.27
CA ARG A 306 -11.70 20.61 6.08
C ARG A 306 -11.23 21.50 7.22
N LYS A 307 -11.99 22.54 7.53
CA LYS A 307 -11.59 23.51 8.58
C LYS A 307 -11.51 22.85 9.95
N GLU A 308 -12.37 21.87 10.23
CA GLU A 308 -12.42 21.18 11.52
C GLU A 308 -11.16 20.33 11.75
N VAL A 309 -10.58 19.72 10.69
CA VAL A 309 -9.34 18.96 10.84
C VAL A 309 -8.13 19.87 11.05
N LEU A 310 -8.11 21.04 10.41
CA LEU A 310 -7.05 22.05 10.61
C LEU A 310 -7.08 22.62 12.03
N GLN A 311 -8.27 22.92 12.54
CA GLN A 311 -8.47 23.33 13.92
C GLN A 311 -8.01 22.24 14.89
N TRP A 312 -8.36 20.98 14.63
CA TRP A 312 -7.90 19.86 15.45
C TRP A 312 -6.36 19.81 15.54
N HIS A 313 -5.66 19.99 14.42
CA HIS A 313 -4.19 19.99 14.42
C HIS A 313 -3.61 21.14 15.25
N GLN A 314 -4.18 22.35 15.15
CA GLN A 314 -3.80 23.49 16.00
C GLN A 314 -3.97 23.20 17.49
N GLU A 315 -5.06 22.52 17.86
CA GLU A 315 -5.40 22.26 19.26
C GLU A 315 -4.63 21.08 19.87
N ASN A 316 -4.23 20.10 19.05
CA ASN A 316 -3.72 18.80 19.54
C ASN A 316 -2.26 18.51 19.17
N VAL A 317 -1.70 19.18 18.17
CA VAL A 317 -0.34 18.91 17.68
C VAL A 317 0.55 20.14 17.78
N PHE A 318 0.06 21.29 17.29
CA PHE A 318 0.83 22.53 17.25
C PHE A 318 1.30 22.95 18.66
N GLU A 319 2.62 23.12 18.80
CA GLU A 319 3.30 23.50 20.04
C GLU A 319 3.09 22.56 21.26
N LYS A 320 2.52 21.37 21.08
CA LYS A 320 2.26 20.43 22.20
C LYS A 320 3.49 19.64 22.63
N ASN A 321 4.40 19.39 21.71
CA ASN A 321 5.61 18.58 21.92
C ASN A 321 6.91 19.43 21.84
N LEU A 322 6.81 20.76 22.01
CA LEU A 322 7.91 21.73 21.82
C LEU A 322 8.50 22.28 23.12
#